data_AF-A0A350IUL3-F1
#
_entry.id   AF-A0A350IUL3-F1
#
_cell.length_a   1.000
_cell.length_b   1.000
_cell.length_c   1.000
_cell.angle_alpha   90.00
_cell.angle_beta   90.00
_cell.angle_gamma   90.00
#
_symmetry.space_group_name_H-M   'P 1'
#
loop_
_entity.id
_entity.type
_entity.pdbx_description
1 polymer ?
#
loop_
_entity_poly.entity_id
_entity_poly.type
_entity_poly.pdbx_seq_one_letter_code
_entity_poly.pdbx_strand_id
1 'polypeptide(L)'
;MASYAHPEVLVSTDWLADHLADPAVRILEVDWDPSGAYELGHIPGASLIDWKRDINDPIRRDILSGEALEALLGGLGVTAQTTLMLYGDMRN
;
A
#
# COMPACT_ATOMS: atom_id res chain seq x y z
N MET A 1 -24.81 -7.54 -0.12
CA MET A 1 -23.48 -7.29 0.46
C MET A 1 -23.62 -7.37 1.97
N ALA A 2 -22.75 -8.11 2.65
CA ALA A 2 -22.70 -8.04 4.10
C ALA A 2 -22.38 -6.58 4.50
N SER A 3 -23.10 -6.03 5.48
CA SER A 3 -22.77 -4.70 6.00
C SER A 3 -21.51 -4.84 6.84
N TYR A 4 -20.38 -4.38 6.33
CA TYR A 4 -19.17 -4.23 7.15
C TYR A 4 -19.42 -3.18 8.24
N ALA A 5 -18.73 -3.32 9.38
CA ALA A 5 -18.81 -2.33 10.46
C ALA A 5 -18.15 -0.99 10.05
N HIS A 6 -17.13 -1.07 9.20
CA HIS A 6 -16.39 0.05 8.63
C HIS A 6 -16.35 -0.09 7.10
N PRO A 7 -17.45 0.21 6.38
CA PRO A 7 -17.45 0.09 4.93
C PRO A 7 -16.52 1.13 4.24
N GLU A 8 -16.16 2.22 4.93
CA GLU A 8 -15.32 3.29 4.42
C GLU A 8 -13.85 2.92 4.19
N VAL A 9 -13.38 1.81 4.78
CA VAL A 9 -11.98 1.36 4.63
C VAL A 9 -11.78 0.35 3.50
N LEU A 10 -12.84 -0.01 2.78
CA LEU A 10 -12.81 -0.95 1.67
C LEU A 10 -13.45 -0.32 0.42
N VAL A 11 -12.70 -0.29 -0.68
CA VAL A 11 -13.16 0.28 -1.95
C VAL A 11 -13.32 -0.81 -3.01
N SER A 12 -14.15 -0.53 -4.03
CA SER A 12 -14.23 -1.39 -5.21
C SER A 12 -13.11 -1.05 -6.20
N THR A 13 -12.85 -1.97 -7.15
CA THR A 13 -11.95 -1.72 -8.28
C THR A 13 -12.41 -0.55 -9.13
N ASP A 14 -13.73 -0.37 -9.30
CA ASP A 14 -14.30 0.73 -10.07
C ASP A 14 -14.04 2.08 -9.37
N TRP A 15 -14.18 2.12 -8.04
CA TRP A 15 -13.86 3.32 -7.27
C TRP A 15 -12.39 3.69 -7.47
N LEU A 16 -11.46 2.73 -7.36
CA LEU A 16 -10.04 3.02 -7.54
C LEU A 16 -9.73 3.50 -8.96
N ALA A 17 -10.35 2.89 -9.98
CA ALA A 17 -10.19 3.29 -11.37
C ALA A 17 -10.62 4.75 -11.61
N ASP A 18 -11.71 5.19 -10.97
CA ASP A 18 -12.19 6.57 -11.05
C ASP A 18 -11.28 7.58 -10.31
N HIS A 19 -10.43 7.13 -9.39
CA HIS A 19 -9.57 7.98 -8.55
C HIS A 19 -8.07 7.86 -8.87
N LEU A 20 -7.67 7.17 -9.96
CA LEU A 20 -6.24 6.99 -10.33
C LEU A 20 -5.47 8.31 -10.51
N ALA A 21 -6.16 9.39 -10.89
CA ALA A 21 -5.56 10.70 -11.09
C ALA A 21 -5.72 11.64 -9.88
N ASP A 22 -6.32 11.18 -8.78
CA ASP A 22 -6.53 12.00 -7.59
C ASP A 22 -5.17 12.23 -6.86
N PRO A 23 -4.68 13.48 -6.75
CA PRO A 23 -3.42 13.75 -6.09
C PRO A 23 -3.42 13.42 -4.59
N ALA A 24 -4.60 13.31 -3.95
CA ALA A 24 -4.74 12.93 -2.56
C ALA A 24 -4.69 11.42 -2.33
N VAL A 25 -4.75 10.60 -3.39
CA VAL A 25 -4.68 9.14 -3.31
C VAL A 25 -3.27 8.65 -3.62
N ARG A 26 -2.77 7.72 -2.79
CA ARG A 26 -1.55 6.95 -3.07
C ARG A 26 -1.87 5.47 -3.01
N ILE A 27 -1.33 4.73 -3.96
CA ILE A 27 -1.59 3.30 -4.11
C ILE A 27 -0.30 2.55 -3.80
N LEU A 28 -0.36 1.60 -2.87
CA LEU A 28 0.76 0.70 -2.58
C LEU A 28 0.35 -0.74 -2.87
N GLU A 29 1.21 -1.44 -3.62
CA GLU A 29 1.09 -2.87 -3.82
C GLU A 29 1.96 -3.59 -2.78
N VAL A 30 1.37 -4.59 -2.12
CA VAL A 30 2.01 -5.42 -1.11
C VAL A 30 1.71 -6.88 -1.41
N ASP A 31 2.67 -7.56 -2.01
CA ASP A 31 2.55 -8.99 -2.35
C ASP A 31 3.43 -9.85 -1.47
N TRP A 32 3.11 -11.14 -1.39
CA TRP A 32 4.01 -12.12 -0.81
C TRP A 32 5.33 -12.26 -1.58
N ASP A 33 5.25 -12.20 -2.92
CA ASP A 33 6.38 -12.25 -3.86
C ASP A 33 6.23 -11.19 -4.96
N PRO A 34 6.87 -10.01 -4.80
CA PRO A 34 6.82 -8.92 -5.78
C PRO A 34 7.34 -9.29 -7.17
N SER A 35 8.25 -10.26 -7.28
CA SER A 35 8.85 -10.65 -8.57
C SER A 35 7.83 -11.32 -9.50
N GLY A 36 6.85 -12.02 -8.93
CA GLY A 36 5.75 -12.65 -9.63
C GLY A 36 4.50 -11.78 -9.77
N ALA A 37 4.53 -10.55 -9.24
CA ALA A 37 3.40 -9.64 -9.18
C ALA A 37 3.81 -8.24 -9.66
N TYR A 38 4.10 -7.30 -8.76
CA TYR A 38 4.47 -5.91 -9.09
C TYR A 38 5.44 -5.76 -10.27
N GLU A 39 6.51 -6.57 -10.34
CA GLU A 39 7.52 -6.46 -11.40
C GLU A 39 7.01 -6.89 -12.79
N LEU A 40 5.97 -7.72 -12.86
CA LEU A 40 5.33 -8.13 -14.11
C LEU A 40 4.31 -7.10 -14.60
N GLY A 41 3.72 -6.35 -13.69
CA GLY A 41 2.77 -5.29 -13.98
C GLY A 41 1.92 -4.94 -12.77
N HIS A 42 1.68 -3.65 -12.58
CA HIS A 42 0.98 -3.09 -11.43
C HIS A 42 0.02 -1.97 -11.86
N ILE A 43 -0.85 -1.54 -10.94
CA ILE A 43 -1.75 -0.41 -11.17
C ILE A 43 -0.91 0.84 -11.47
N PRO A 44 -1.22 1.62 -12.52
CA PRO A 44 -0.49 2.86 -12.82
C PRO A 44 -0.41 3.80 -11.62
N GLY A 45 0.80 4.22 -11.26
CA GLY A 45 1.06 5.09 -10.12
C GLY A 45 1.17 4.36 -8.77
N ALA A 46 0.99 3.04 -8.73
CA ALA A 46 1.29 2.25 -7.53
C ALA A 46 2.79 2.21 -7.25
N SER A 47 3.15 2.18 -5.97
CA SER A 47 4.51 1.90 -5.51
C SER A 47 4.56 0.57 -4.76
N LEU A 48 5.66 -0.16 -4.90
CA LEU A 48 5.89 -1.40 -4.18
C LEU A 48 6.27 -1.12 -2.71
N ILE A 49 5.65 -1.87 -1.79
CA ILE A 49 6.21 -2.16 -0.47
C ILE A 49 6.56 -3.64 -0.42
N ASP A 50 7.86 -3.95 -0.36
CA ASP A 50 8.32 -5.31 -0.11
C ASP A 50 8.23 -5.56 1.40
N TRP A 51 7.26 -6.35 1.83
CA TRP A 51 7.02 -6.59 3.25
C TRP A 51 8.21 -7.25 3.98
N LYS A 52 9.11 -7.94 3.27
CA LYS A 52 10.30 -8.55 3.92
C LYS A 52 11.36 -7.50 4.17
N ARG A 53 11.59 -6.63 3.19
CA ARG A 53 12.66 -5.63 3.20
C ARG A 53 12.25 -4.34 3.91
N ASP A 54 11.05 -3.85 3.62
CA ASP A 54 10.70 -2.46 3.87
C ASP A 54 10.02 -2.23 5.22
N ILE A 55 9.34 -3.22 5.81
CA ILE A 55 8.58 -3.03 7.06
C ILE A 55 9.20 -3.70 8.31
N ASN A 56 10.29 -4.45 8.14
CA ASN A 56 10.99 -5.11 9.25
C ASN A 56 12.22 -4.30 9.68
N ASP A 57 12.52 -4.34 10.98
CA ASP A 57 13.81 -3.87 11.50
C ASP A 57 14.95 -4.70 10.89
N PRO A 58 16.03 -4.09 10.38
CA PRO A 58 17.09 -4.79 9.67
C PRO A 58 17.99 -5.65 10.58
N ILE A 59 17.91 -5.48 11.90
CA ILE A 59 18.77 -6.15 12.88
C ILE A 59 17.96 -6.98 13.86
N ARG A 60 16.84 -6.45 14.34
CA ARG A 60 15.98 -7.09 15.33
C ARG A 60 14.87 -7.85 14.64
N ARG A 61 14.36 -8.90 15.29
CA ARG A 61 13.13 -9.57 14.87
C ARG A 61 11.92 -8.74 15.32
N ASP A 62 11.76 -7.58 14.70
CA ASP A 62 10.74 -6.58 14.99
C ASP A 62 10.34 -5.83 13.71
N ILE A 63 9.31 -4.99 13.79
CA ILE A 63 8.93 -4.05 12.74
C ILE A 63 9.77 -2.77 12.79
N LEU A 64 9.72 -1.97 11.72
CA LEU A 64 10.38 -0.66 11.67
C LEU A 64 10.02 0.24 12.87
N SER A 65 10.96 1.12 13.24
CA SER A 65 10.67 2.23 14.15
C SER A 65 9.69 3.23 13.53
N GLY A 66 9.08 4.07 14.37
CA GLY A 66 8.23 5.16 13.90
C GLY A 66 8.96 6.11 12.93
N GLU A 67 10.20 6.51 13.24
CA GLU A 67 10.95 7.41 12.35
C GLU A 67 11.28 6.75 11.00
N ALA A 68 11.57 5.45 11.01
CA ALA A 68 11.83 4.71 9.78
C ALA A 68 10.56 4.55 8.93
N LEU A 69 9.41 4.32 9.57
CA LEU A 69 8.12 4.28 8.88
C LEU A 69 7.75 5.65 8.29
N GLU A 70 7.95 6.73 9.04
CA GLU A 70 7.74 8.10 8.56
C GLU A 70 8.64 8.41 7.35
N ALA A 71 9.92 8.02 7.40
CA ALA A 71 10.84 8.18 6.29
C ALA A 71 10.43 7.35 5.06
N LEU A 72 10.00 6.10 5.26
CA LEU A 72 9.50 5.22 4.20
C LEU A 72 8.28 5.82 3.51
N LEU A 73 7.24 6.14 4.28
CA LEU A 73 5.99 6.70 3.75
C LEU A 73 6.21 8.08 3.12
N GLY A 74 7.03 8.94 3.76
CA GLY A 74 7.38 10.24 3.22
C GLY A 74 8.14 10.16 1.89
N GLY A 75 9.04 9.17 1.75
CA GLY A 75 9.74 8.88 0.49
C GLY A 75 8.81 8.46 -0.64
N LEU A 76 7.65 7.89 -0.31
CA LEU A 76 6.57 7.52 -1.25
C LEU A 76 5.55 8.66 -1.47
N GLY A 77 5.80 9.84 -0.89
CA GLY A 77 4.93 11.01 -1.03
C GLY A 77 3.61 10.87 -0.26
N VAL A 78 3.56 10.01 0.76
CA VAL A 78 2.42 9.88 1.69
C VAL A 78 2.54 10.96 2.77
N THR A 79 1.45 11.69 2.99
CA THR A 79 1.32 12.66 4.08
C THR A 79 0.16 12.26 5.00
N ALA A 80 0.00 12.96 6.12
CA ALA A 80 -1.12 12.74 7.04
C ALA A 80 -2.51 13.01 6.43
N GLN A 81 -2.59 13.63 5.24
CA GLN A 81 -3.83 13.89 4.51
C GLN A 81 -4.05 12.93 3.34
N THR A 82 -3.06 12.07 3.04
CA THR A 82 -3.15 11.10 1.95
C THR A 82 -4.12 9.98 2.29
N THR A 83 -5.00 9.67 1.35
CA THR A 83 -5.77 8.42 1.35
C THR A 83 -4.89 7.32 0.78
N LEU A 84 -4.43 6.42 1.65
CA LEU A 84 -3.53 5.32 1.28
C LEU A 84 -4.33 4.07 0.92
N MET A 85 -4.27 3.65 -0.35
CA MET A 85 -4.90 2.44 -0.86
C MET A 85 -3.89 1.31 -0.89
N LEU A 86 -4.20 0.20 -0.23
CA LEU A 86 -3.39 -1.00 -0.22
C LEU A 86 -4.09 -2.09 -1.04
N TYR A 87 -3.32 -2.80 -1.87
CA TYR A 87 -3.78 -4.00 -2.55
C TYR A 87 -2.61 -4.99 -2.69
N GLY A 88 -2.91 -6.24 -3.04
CA GLY A 88 -1.89 -7.23 -3.36
C GLY A 88 -2.47 -8.60 -3.64
N ASP A 89 -1.57 -9.58 -3.74
CA ASP A 89 -1.90 -10.97 -3.99
C ASP A 89 -2.59 -11.69 -2.81
N MET A 90 -2.94 -12.96 -3.02
CA MET A 90 -3.37 -13.90 -1.98
C MET A 90 -4.47 -13.43 -0.99
N ARG A 91 -5.42 -12.63 -1.47
CA ARG A 91 -6.60 -12.14 -0.70
C ARG A 91 -6.21 -11.16 0.41
N ASN A 92 -5.31 -10.23 0.09
CA ASN A 92 -5.10 -9.00 0.85
C ASN A 92 -6.30 -8.04 0.74
#